data_AF-A0A534T1Q2-F1
#
_entry.id   AF-A0A534T1Q2-F1
#
_cell.length_a   1.000
_cell.length_b   1.000
_cell.length_c   1.000
_cell.angle_alpha   90.00
_cell.angle_beta   90.00
_cell.angle_gamma   90.00
#
_symmetry.space_group_name_H-M   'P 1'
#
loop_
_entity.id
_entity.type
_entity.pdbx_description
1 polymer ?
#
loop_
_entity_poly.entity_id
_entity_poly.type
_entity_poly.pdbx_seq_one_letter_code
_entity_poly.pdbx_strand_id
1 'polypeptide(L)'
;MRFPLHVATDMIGWQLRNWWAGNKRVPVVLMLEPLHTCNLACIGCSPERYTGDLKDRLPLEKCFAAIEECGAPMVSICGGEPTIYPELVELIEGIIERRKHAIMCTNGILLDRFYRKARPHKRLTINVHVDGMRETHDFVVDREGVWDKAVEGIKEGKRLGYYVCTNTTVFRETSVDEIEEMVAFLSALDVDGILLSPGYHYEKLAGQDHFLFRDEIHEKFKRILELSRRYPKISSTPLFLEFAAGLRDYPCTPWGNPTYTPKGWKGPCYLIEGKYYGSWKEFFGGVDWDYWESRQDPRMIDLYTAPTPNGHKVSITLEELGLPYDVHVVNLLAGEQKQPEYLRINPNGRIPTIVDREAGNFAVFESGAIMIYLAEKTGRLLPAEPKARSLVIQWLMFQMGGVGPMMGQANVFFRYFPEKFQPAIDRYQHESRRLFEVLNGRLAEHEWLAGDYSIADIANWSWVRTHKWSGVSVDGLDHLQRWMGQMTARPACQRGVDVPFPLPDLNSIAESDAAADFAKGAQTLLQR
;
A
#
# COMPACT_ATOMS: atom_id res chain seq x y z
N MET A 1 7.67 6.60 -33.69
CA MET A 1 8.29 5.59 -32.80
C MET A 1 8.56 6.31 -31.47
N ARG A 2 8.11 5.78 -30.32
CA ARG A 2 8.17 6.50 -29.01
C ARG A 2 9.59 6.68 -28.45
N PHE A 3 10.55 5.90 -28.98
CA PHE A 3 11.96 5.99 -28.61
C PHE A 3 12.83 6.04 -29.87
N PRO A 4 14.04 6.62 -29.82
CA PRO A 4 14.99 6.57 -30.92
C PRO A 4 15.36 5.13 -31.30
N LEU A 5 15.51 4.85 -32.59
CA LEU A 5 15.78 3.49 -33.10
C LEU A 5 17.00 2.83 -32.44
N HIS A 6 18.08 3.60 -32.25
CA HIS A 6 19.31 3.10 -31.66
C HIS A 6 19.17 2.74 -30.16
N VAL A 7 18.28 3.41 -29.43
CA VAL A 7 17.93 3.04 -28.04
C VAL A 7 17.18 1.70 -28.06
N ALA A 8 16.19 1.56 -28.95
CA ALA A 8 15.41 0.34 -29.07
C ALA A 8 16.27 -0.88 -29.46
N THR A 9 17.17 -0.73 -30.43
CA THR A 9 18.05 -1.83 -30.87
C THR A 9 19.04 -2.25 -29.79
N ASP A 10 19.62 -1.30 -29.06
CA ASP A 10 20.54 -1.62 -27.95
C ASP A 10 19.82 -2.34 -26.81
N MET A 11 18.58 -1.92 -26.51
CA MET A 11 17.74 -2.55 -25.48
C MET A 11 17.34 -3.98 -25.86
N ILE A 12 16.95 -4.20 -27.11
CA ILE A 12 16.65 -5.55 -27.63
C ILE A 12 17.90 -6.43 -27.54
N GLY A 13 19.06 -5.91 -27.97
CA GLY A 13 20.32 -6.64 -27.87
C GLY A 13 20.73 -6.95 -26.43
N TRP A 14 20.45 -6.06 -25.48
CA TRP A 14 20.67 -6.30 -24.06
C TRP A 14 19.76 -7.40 -23.50
N GLN A 15 18.46 -7.34 -23.80
CA GLN A 15 17.49 -8.36 -23.37
C GLN A 15 17.82 -9.73 -23.94
N LEU A 16 18.11 -9.81 -25.25
CA LEU A 16 18.48 -11.07 -25.89
C LEU A 16 19.73 -11.68 -25.24
N ARG A 17 20.80 -10.90 -25.02
CA ARG A 17 22.03 -11.41 -24.37
C ARG A 17 21.74 -11.99 -22.98
N ASN A 18 20.93 -11.30 -22.17
CA ASN A 18 20.58 -11.78 -20.84
C ASN A 18 19.66 -13.00 -20.88
N TRP A 19 18.73 -13.04 -21.82
CA TRP A 19 17.86 -14.20 -22.04
C TRP A 19 18.67 -15.45 -22.40
N TRP A 20 19.63 -15.33 -23.34
CA TRP A 20 20.55 -16.41 -23.69
C TRP A 20 21.46 -16.84 -22.53
N ALA A 21 21.81 -15.92 -21.63
CA ALA A 21 22.57 -16.21 -20.42
C ALA A 21 21.72 -16.85 -19.29
N GLY A 22 20.39 -16.97 -19.48
CA GLY A 22 19.49 -17.52 -18.46
C GLY A 22 19.22 -16.58 -17.27
N ASN A 23 19.55 -15.30 -17.40
CA ASN A 23 19.34 -14.31 -16.33
C ASN A 23 17.84 -14.04 -16.17
N LYS A 24 17.29 -14.36 -14.99
CA LYS A 24 15.88 -14.09 -14.65
C LYS A 24 15.61 -12.62 -14.35
N ARG A 25 16.59 -11.90 -13.80
CA ARG A 25 16.48 -10.50 -13.34
C ARG A 25 17.54 -9.69 -14.03
N VAL A 26 17.11 -8.69 -14.79
CA VAL A 26 17.95 -7.98 -15.76
C VAL A 26 17.85 -6.47 -15.51
N PRO A 27 18.89 -5.82 -14.97
CA PRO A 27 18.91 -4.36 -14.84
C PRO A 27 18.68 -3.66 -16.18
N VAL A 28 17.82 -2.66 -16.21
CA VAL A 28 17.44 -1.91 -17.43
C VAL A 28 17.94 -0.47 -17.36
N VAL A 29 17.78 0.18 -16.21
CA VAL A 29 18.28 1.54 -15.95
C VAL A 29 19.08 1.53 -14.66
N LEU A 30 20.33 1.97 -14.71
CA LEU A 30 21.03 2.37 -13.49
C LEU A 30 20.57 3.77 -13.10
N MET A 31 19.94 3.92 -11.93
CA MET A 31 19.73 5.21 -11.30
C MET A 31 21.02 5.58 -10.57
N LEU A 32 21.79 6.51 -11.12
CA LEU A 32 23.04 6.97 -10.55
C LEU A 32 22.80 8.33 -9.89
N GLU A 33 22.90 8.37 -8.56
CA GLU A 33 22.80 9.59 -7.78
C GLU A 33 24.21 10.03 -7.37
N PRO A 34 24.93 10.82 -8.21
CA PRO A 34 26.30 11.24 -7.90
C PRO A 34 26.37 12.14 -6.67
N LEU A 35 25.26 12.79 -6.30
CA LEU A 35 25.17 13.65 -5.12
C LEU A 35 23.71 13.76 -4.67
N HIS A 36 23.51 14.12 -3.42
CA HIS A 36 22.18 14.38 -2.85
C HIS A 36 21.83 15.88 -2.79
N THR A 37 22.83 16.78 -2.86
CA THR A 37 22.64 18.23 -2.80
C THR A 37 21.77 18.76 -3.94
N CYS A 38 20.79 19.60 -3.63
CA CYS A 38 19.95 20.26 -4.62
C CYS A 38 19.91 21.78 -4.38
N ASN A 39 19.61 22.56 -5.42
CA ASN A 39 19.35 24.00 -5.34
C ASN A 39 17.85 24.35 -5.18
N LEU A 40 17.01 23.34 -4.96
CA LEU A 40 15.56 23.42 -4.75
C LEU A 40 15.14 22.52 -3.57
N ALA A 41 13.92 22.74 -3.09
CA ALA A 41 13.36 22.06 -1.94
C ALA A 41 11.96 21.46 -2.24
N CYS A 42 11.79 20.85 -3.41
CA CYS A 42 10.48 20.43 -3.94
C CYS A 42 9.65 19.58 -2.98
N ILE A 43 8.33 19.73 -2.98
CA ILE A 43 7.39 19.05 -2.07
C ILE A 43 7.52 17.51 -2.14
N GLY A 44 7.78 16.96 -3.32
CA GLY A 44 7.91 15.51 -3.55
C GLY A 44 9.32 14.92 -3.39
N CYS A 45 10.30 15.66 -2.87
CA CYS A 45 11.68 15.17 -2.74
C CYS A 45 11.87 14.25 -1.51
N SER A 46 12.78 13.27 -1.63
CA SER A 46 13.17 12.43 -0.48
C SER A 46 13.94 13.27 0.56
N PRO A 47 13.68 13.06 1.88
CA PRO A 47 14.42 13.68 2.98
C PRO A 47 15.94 13.63 2.83
N GLU A 48 16.48 12.52 2.28
CA GLU A 48 17.92 12.30 2.06
C GLU A 48 18.58 13.37 1.17
N ARG A 49 17.79 14.09 0.37
CA ARG A 49 18.26 15.12 -0.59
C ARG A 49 18.52 16.48 0.07
N TYR A 50 17.75 16.84 1.10
CA TYR A 50 17.91 18.13 1.78
C TYR A 50 19.14 18.20 2.69
N THR A 51 19.69 17.05 3.06
CA THR A 51 20.84 16.95 3.98
C THR A 51 22.19 16.81 3.27
N GLY A 52 22.23 16.76 1.93
CA GLY A 52 23.46 16.45 1.19
C GLY A 52 24.44 17.63 1.10
N ASP A 53 25.72 17.41 1.44
CA ASP A 53 26.83 18.33 1.15
C ASP A 53 27.48 17.98 -0.20
N LEU A 54 27.86 18.98 -0.99
CA LEU A 54 28.56 18.80 -2.27
C LEU A 54 29.90 18.04 -2.11
N LYS A 55 30.49 18.10 -0.91
CA LYS A 55 31.69 17.32 -0.56
C LYS A 55 31.43 15.81 -0.51
N ASP A 56 30.19 15.39 -0.26
CA ASP A 56 29.79 13.99 -0.20
C ASP A 56 29.48 13.40 -1.58
N ARG A 57 29.71 14.16 -2.66
CA ARG A 57 29.51 13.67 -4.03
C ARG A 57 30.42 12.48 -4.33
N LEU A 58 29.92 11.57 -5.17
CA LEU A 58 30.68 10.45 -5.69
C LEU A 58 31.81 10.94 -6.62
N PRO A 59 33.05 10.45 -6.44
CA PRO A 59 34.09 10.58 -7.46
C PRO A 59 33.72 9.84 -8.75
N LEU A 60 34.25 10.29 -9.90
CA LEU A 60 33.99 9.68 -11.21
C LEU A 60 34.33 8.19 -11.24
N GLU A 61 35.39 7.78 -10.57
CA GLU A 61 35.84 6.39 -10.51
C GLU A 61 34.77 5.49 -9.88
N LYS A 62 34.11 5.98 -8.83
CA LYS A 62 33.01 5.27 -8.16
C LYS A 62 31.77 5.20 -9.05
N CYS A 63 31.45 6.29 -9.75
CA CYS A 63 30.36 6.32 -10.72
C CYS A 63 30.58 5.29 -11.84
N PHE A 64 31.76 5.25 -12.44
CA PHE A 64 32.08 4.32 -13.52
C PHE A 64 32.12 2.86 -13.03
N ALA A 65 32.65 2.59 -11.84
CA ALA A 65 32.60 1.26 -11.25
C ALA A 65 31.15 0.77 -11.10
N ALA A 66 30.24 1.60 -10.58
CA ALA A 66 28.83 1.24 -10.46
C ALA A 66 28.15 1.00 -11.83
N ILE A 67 28.48 1.82 -12.84
CA ILE A 67 28.00 1.67 -14.22
C ILE A 67 28.43 0.33 -14.83
N GLU A 68 29.64 -0.11 -14.54
CA GLU A 68 30.21 -1.37 -15.01
C GLU A 68 29.63 -2.56 -14.26
N GLU A 69 29.56 -2.51 -12.93
CA GLU A 69 28.97 -3.56 -12.07
C GLU A 69 27.49 -3.82 -12.41
N CYS A 70 26.69 -2.77 -12.59
CA CYS A 70 25.27 -2.92 -12.90
C CYS A 70 25.01 -3.47 -14.31
N GLY A 71 25.88 -3.13 -15.27
CA GLY A 71 25.75 -3.58 -16.66
C GLY A 71 24.60 -2.96 -17.46
N ALA A 72 23.64 -2.27 -16.83
CA ALA A 72 22.46 -1.70 -17.49
C ALA A 72 22.81 -0.85 -18.74
N PRO A 73 22.01 -0.93 -19.82
CA PRO A 73 22.25 -0.18 -21.06
C PRO A 73 21.95 1.32 -20.93
N MET A 74 21.15 1.71 -19.93
CA MET A 74 20.77 3.10 -19.65
C MET A 74 21.29 3.51 -18.28
N VAL A 75 21.77 4.74 -18.17
CA VAL A 75 22.21 5.38 -16.92
C VAL A 75 21.44 6.67 -16.77
N SER A 76 20.56 6.73 -15.78
CA SER A 76 19.86 7.93 -15.37
C SER A 76 20.69 8.64 -14.31
N ILE A 77 21.27 9.79 -14.66
CA ILE A 77 21.95 10.67 -13.72
C ILE A 77 20.87 11.49 -13.02
N CYS A 78 20.58 11.14 -11.77
CA CYS A 78 19.50 11.69 -10.95
C CYS A 78 20.01 11.99 -9.52
N GLY A 79 19.13 12.01 -8.52
CA GLY A 79 19.49 12.36 -7.14
C GLY A 79 19.13 13.80 -6.81
N GLY A 80 20.09 14.57 -6.28
CA GLY A 80 19.95 16.03 -6.10
C GLY A 80 19.78 16.76 -7.43
N GLU A 81 20.49 17.87 -7.64
CA GLU A 81 20.52 18.52 -8.97
C GLU A 81 21.83 18.18 -9.71
N PRO A 82 21.79 17.31 -10.76
CA PRO A 82 22.98 16.88 -11.46
C PRO A 82 23.81 18.01 -12.05
N THR A 83 23.19 19.11 -12.50
CA THR A 83 23.94 20.26 -13.07
C THR A 83 24.83 21.00 -12.06
N ILE A 84 24.71 20.70 -10.77
CA ILE A 84 25.62 21.17 -9.71
C ILE A 84 26.85 20.27 -9.60
N TYR A 85 26.79 19.01 -10.05
CA TYR A 85 27.92 18.08 -10.04
C TYR A 85 29.06 18.63 -10.93
N PRO A 86 30.23 18.96 -10.36
CA PRO A 86 31.29 19.64 -11.11
C PRO A 86 31.78 18.85 -12.33
N GLU A 87 31.85 17.52 -12.18
CA GLU A 87 32.37 16.57 -13.17
C GLU A 87 31.27 15.96 -14.08
N LEU A 88 30.12 16.64 -14.22
CA LEU A 88 28.96 16.11 -14.95
C LEU A 88 29.25 15.84 -16.43
N VAL A 89 30.02 16.70 -17.09
CA VAL A 89 30.29 16.55 -18.53
C VAL A 89 31.17 15.32 -18.75
N GLU A 90 32.21 15.18 -17.93
CA GLU A 90 33.14 14.05 -17.92
C GLU A 90 32.41 12.73 -17.61
N LEU A 91 31.45 12.75 -16.68
CA LEU A 91 30.60 11.60 -16.37
C LEU A 91 29.75 11.19 -17.58
N ILE A 92 29.08 12.16 -18.23
CA ILE A 92 28.26 11.91 -19.41
C ILE A 92 29.10 11.34 -20.57
N GLU A 93 30.25 11.94 -20.85
CA GLU A 93 31.17 11.48 -21.88
C GLU A 93 31.64 10.05 -21.59
N GLY A 94 32.04 9.76 -20.34
CA GLY A 94 32.44 8.41 -19.93
C GLY A 94 31.32 7.36 -20.00
N ILE A 95 30.05 7.74 -19.81
CA ILE A 95 28.89 6.86 -20.04
C ILE A 95 28.74 6.56 -21.54
N ILE A 96 28.87 7.59 -22.38
CA ILE A 96 28.73 7.48 -23.84
C ILE A 96 29.85 6.61 -24.44
N GLU A 97 31.10 6.77 -23.99
CA GLU A 97 32.25 5.95 -24.39
C GLU A 97 32.03 4.47 -24.11
N ARG A 98 31.36 4.14 -23.00
CA ARG A 98 30.92 2.78 -22.65
C ARG A 98 29.74 2.27 -23.47
N ARG A 99 29.33 3.02 -24.51
CA ARG A 99 28.19 2.76 -25.40
C ARG A 99 26.86 2.62 -24.65
N LYS A 100 26.71 3.32 -23.52
CA LYS A 100 25.47 3.39 -22.74
C LYS A 100 24.71 4.67 -23.06
N HIS A 101 23.41 4.70 -22.75
CA HIS A 101 22.56 5.88 -22.92
C HIS A 101 22.52 6.67 -21.61
N ALA A 102 22.94 7.93 -21.66
CA ALA A 102 22.87 8.85 -20.53
C ALA A 102 21.53 9.61 -20.56
N ILE A 103 20.81 9.58 -19.44
CA ILE A 103 19.61 10.40 -19.21
C ILE A 103 19.97 11.35 -18.07
N MET A 104 20.06 12.65 -18.35
CA MET A 104 20.35 13.65 -17.34
C MET A 104 19.03 14.26 -16.86
N CYS A 105 18.63 13.92 -15.64
CA CYS A 105 17.46 14.52 -14.99
C CYS A 105 17.85 15.88 -14.41
N THR A 106 17.05 16.92 -14.60
CA THR A 106 17.36 18.27 -14.09
C THR A 106 16.09 19.09 -13.85
N ASN A 107 16.16 20.01 -12.89
CA ASN A 107 15.13 21.03 -12.69
C ASN A 107 15.20 22.20 -13.70
N GLY A 108 16.21 22.22 -14.58
CA GLY A 108 16.30 23.18 -15.68
C GLY A 108 17.00 24.50 -15.35
N ILE A 109 17.22 24.84 -14.08
CA ILE A 109 17.73 26.16 -13.67
C ILE A 109 19.11 26.47 -14.25
N LEU A 110 20.00 25.48 -14.30
CA LEU A 110 21.41 25.65 -14.71
C LEU A 110 21.70 25.06 -16.10
N LEU A 111 20.67 24.83 -16.91
CA LEU A 111 20.83 24.26 -18.25
C LEU A 111 21.67 25.15 -19.18
N ASP A 112 21.57 26.47 -19.05
CA ASP A 112 22.39 27.42 -19.83
C ASP A 112 23.89 27.17 -19.61
N ARG A 113 24.30 26.93 -18.36
CA ARG A 113 25.68 26.65 -17.98
C ARG A 113 26.12 25.28 -18.50
N PHE A 114 25.23 24.31 -18.45
CA PHE A 114 25.48 22.97 -18.99
C PHE A 114 25.72 23.02 -20.52
N TYR A 115 24.85 23.69 -21.28
CA TYR A 115 24.95 23.79 -22.73
C TYR A 115 26.19 24.53 -23.23
N ARG A 116 26.79 25.42 -22.43
CA ARG A 116 28.08 26.05 -22.76
C ARG A 116 29.25 25.06 -22.77
N LYS A 117 29.14 23.96 -22.02
CA LYS A 117 30.24 23.00 -21.81
C LYS A 117 30.01 21.69 -22.57
N ALA A 118 28.80 21.16 -22.52
CA ALA A 118 28.46 19.89 -23.15
C ALA A 118 28.12 20.08 -24.64
N ARG A 119 28.15 18.99 -25.41
CA ARG A 119 27.67 18.93 -26.79
C ARG A 119 26.48 17.97 -26.90
N PRO A 120 25.54 18.19 -27.84
CA PRO A 120 24.48 17.23 -28.10
C PRO A 120 25.07 15.91 -28.60
N HIS A 121 24.50 14.80 -28.17
CA HIS A 121 24.91 13.47 -28.61
C HIS A 121 23.70 12.54 -28.68
N LYS A 122 23.67 11.61 -29.64
CA LYS A 122 22.52 10.71 -29.85
C LYS A 122 22.16 9.86 -28.62
N ARG A 123 23.17 9.52 -27.81
CA ARG A 123 23.04 8.74 -26.56
C ARG A 123 22.82 9.62 -25.31
N LEU A 124 22.59 10.91 -25.47
CA LEU A 124 22.33 11.84 -24.37
C LEU A 124 20.89 12.36 -24.47
N THR A 125 20.10 12.10 -23.43
CA THR A 125 18.76 12.68 -23.25
C THR A 125 18.81 13.69 -22.12
N ILE A 126 18.34 14.92 -22.38
CA ILE A 126 18.09 15.92 -21.34
C ILE A 126 16.65 15.71 -20.87
N ASN A 127 16.44 15.40 -19.60
CA ASN A 127 15.13 15.14 -19.04
C ASN A 127 14.78 16.24 -18.03
N VAL A 128 13.98 17.21 -18.47
CA VAL A 128 13.65 18.40 -17.68
C VAL A 128 12.39 18.14 -16.86
N HIS A 129 12.45 18.40 -15.56
CA HIS A 129 11.31 18.25 -14.67
C HIS A 129 10.29 19.37 -14.90
N VAL A 130 9.04 19.00 -15.15
CA VAL A 130 7.91 19.92 -15.39
C VAL A 130 6.63 19.24 -14.90
N ASP A 131 5.99 19.75 -13.84
CA ASP A 131 4.89 19.05 -13.12
C ASP A 131 3.50 19.64 -13.34
N GLY A 132 3.42 20.72 -14.11
CA GLY A 132 2.18 21.40 -14.43
C GLY A 132 2.47 22.65 -15.24
N MET A 133 1.46 23.50 -15.38
CA MET A 133 1.67 24.84 -15.89
C MET A 133 2.38 25.70 -14.82
N ARG A 134 2.64 26.97 -15.16
CA ARG A 134 3.50 27.88 -14.38
C ARG A 134 3.30 27.82 -12.87
N GLU A 135 2.08 28.07 -12.42
CA GLU A 135 1.77 28.18 -10.99
C GLU A 135 1.97 26.84 -10.27
N THR A 136 1.46 25.76 -10.85
CA THR A 136 1.60 24.41 -10.28
C THR A 136 3.05 23.95 -10.23
N HIS A 137 3.82 24.17 -11.30
CA HIS A 137 5.22 23.75 -11.31
C HIS A 137 6.06 24.52 -10.29
N ASP A 138 5.92 25.86 -10.23
CA ASP A 138 6.63 26.70 -9.26
C ASP A 138 6.25 26.36 -7.81
N PHE A 139 4.98 26.01 -7.57
CA PHE A 139 4.49 25.49 -6.29
C PHE A 139 5.16 24.16 -5.93
N VAL A 140 5.15 23.18 -6.84
CA VAL A 140 5.74 21.84 -6.60
C VAL A 140 7.22 21.93 -6.27
N VAL A 141 7.96 22.80 -6.94
CA VAL A 141 9.40 22.97 -6.74
C VAL A 141 9.77 23.95 -5.62
N ASP A 142 8.77 24.53 -4.96
CA ASP A 142 8.89 25.50 -3.87
C ASP A 142 9.75 26.72 -4.23
N ARG A 143 9.61 27.24 -5.46
CA ARG A 143 10.29 28.45 -5.92
C ARG A 143 9.63 29.04 -7.16
N GLU A 144 9.27 30.32 -7.07
CA GLU A 144 8.76 31.11 -8.21
C GLU A 144 9.82 31.31 -9.32
N GLY A 145 9.35 31.30 -10.57
CA GLY A 145 10.15 31.59 -11.77
C GLY A 145 10.99 30.41 -12.28
N VAL A 146 10.89 29.22 -11.65
CA VAL A 146 11.57 28.02 -12.12
C VAL A 146 10.97 27.53 -13.43
N TRP A 147 9.65 27.68 -13.60
CA TRP A 147 8.99 27.31 -14.84
C TRP A 147 9.56 28.04 -16.06
N ASP A 148 9.76 29.36 -15.97
CA ASP A 148 10.36 30.12 -17.07
C ASP A 148 11.75 29.61 -17.41
N LYS A 149 12.56 29.32 -16.39
CA LYS A 149 13.92 28.82 -16.59
C LYS A 149 13.92 27.44 -17.23
N ALA A 150 13.03 26.55 -16.80
CA ALA A 150 12.86 25.23 -17.41
C ALA A 150 12.46 25.36 -18.89
N VAL A 151 11.47 26.22 -19.21
CA VAL A 151 11.02 26.46 -20.59
C VAL A 151 12.12 27.09 -21.46
N GLU A 152 12.85 28.08 -20.94
CA GLU A 152 14.00 28.68 -21.63
C GLU A 152 15.06 27.62 -21.92
N GLY A 153 15.39 26.79 -20.94
CA GLY A 153 16.34 25.68 -21.08
C GLY A 153 15.89 24.67 -22.13
N ILE A 154 14.60 24.29 -22.14
CA ILE A 154 14.03 23.38 -23.15
C ILE A 154 14.19 23.97 -24.55
N LYS A 155 13.77 25.23 -24.75
CA LYS A 155 13.85 25.91 -26.06
C LYS A 155 15.29 25.98 -26.55
N GLU A 156 16.22 26.34 -25.67
CA GLU A 156 17.64 26.43 -26.02
C GLU A 156 18.24 25.06 -26.34
N GLY A 157 17.92 24.03 -25.55
CA GLY A 157 18.34 22.66 -25.80
C GLY A 157 17.88 22.16 -27.18
N LYS A 158 16.61 22.41 -27.52
CA LYS A 158 16.07 22.11 -28.85
C LYS A 158 16.78 22.88 -29.96
N ARG A 159 17.02 24.19 -29.77
CA ARG A 159 17.76 25.03 -30.73
C ARG A 159 19.19 24.52 -30.98
N LEU A 160 19.84 24.01 -29.94
CA LEU A 160 21.19 23.44 -30.00
C LEU A 160 21.23 21.99 -30.51
N GLY A 161 20.07 21.36 -30.76
CA GLY A 161 19.99 20.00 -31.31
C GLY A 161 20.08 18.88 -30.27
N TYR A 162 19.83 19.17 -28.99
CA TYR A 162 19.69 18.12 -27.97
C TYR A 162 18.40 17.34 -28.13
N TYR A 163 18.44 16.07 -27.71
CA TYR A 163 17.25 15.27 -27.47
C TYR A 163 16.70 15.64 -26.08
N VAL A 164 15.59 16.36 -26.04
CA VAL A 164 15.01 16.95 -24.83
C VAL A 164 13.66 16.31 -24.55
N CYS A 165 13.58 15.61 -23.42
CA CYS A 165 12.36 15.09 -22.86
C CYS A 165 11.95 15.89 -21.61
N THR A 166 10.70 15.70 -21.19
CA THR A 166 10.20 16.19 -19.91
C THR A 166 9.72 15.05 -19.05
N ASN A 167 9.81 15.24 -17.73
CA ASN A 167 9.27 14.31 -16.74
C ASN A 167 8.35 15.05 -15.77
N THR A 168 7.12 14.56 -15.69
CA THR A 168 6.03 15.13 -14.91
C THR A 168 5.58 14.11 -13.87
N THR A 169 5.61 14.53 -12.61
CA THR A 169 4.94 13.83 -11.52
C THR A 169 3.53 14.39 -11.36
N VAL A 170 2.54 13.53 -11.48
CA VAL A 170 1.12 13.89 -11.32
C VAL A 170 0.75 13.77 -9.84
N PHE A 171 0.54 14.91 -9.19
CA PHE A 171 0.11 15.01 -7.78
C PHE A 171 -1.41 15.02 -7.64
N ARG A 172 -1.90 15.02 -6.41
CA ARG A 172 -3.34 15.04 -6.11
C ARG A 172 -4.00 16.34 -6.57
N GLU A 173 -3.32 17.45 -6.39
CA GLU A 173 -3.78 18.79 -6.70
C GLU A 173 -3.79 19.09 -8.20
N THR A 174 -2.95 18.41 -8.99
CA THR A 174 -2.83 18.66 -10.43
C THR A 174 -4.10 18.19 -11.16
N SER A 175 -4.85 19.12 -11.74
CA SER A 175 -6.03 18.79 -12.54
C SER A 175 -5.63 18.12 -13.87
N VAL A 176 -6.46 17.20 -14.39
CA VAL A 176 -6.14 16.53 -15.67
C VAL A 176 -6.27 17.49 -16.86
N ASP A 177 -7.11 18.51 -16.76
CA ASP A 177 -7.24 19.54 -17.79
C ASP A 177 -5.96 20.38 -17.90
N GLU A 178 -5.33 20.70 -16.77
CA GLU A 178 -4.02 21.35 -16.75
C GLU A 178 -2.91 20.46 -17.31
N ILE A 179 -2.95 19.14 -17.05
CA ILE A 179 -2.01 18.19 -17.66
C ILE A 179 -2.17 18.20 -19.19
N GLU A 180 -3.40 18.25 -19.70
CA GLU A 180 -3.65 18.37 -21.14
C GLU A 180 -3.08 19.69 -21.72
N GLU A 181 -3.30 20.81 -21.03
CA GLU A 181 -2.74 22.11 -21.41
C GLU A 181 -1.20 22.07 -21.46
N MET A 182 -0.57 21.55 -20.42
CA MET A 182 0.88 21.37 -20.34
C MET A 182 1.40 20.46 -21.45
N VAL A 183 0.74 19.33 -21.71
CA VAL A 183 1.11 18.42 -22.80
C VAL A 183 1.01 19.10 -24.16
N ALA A 184 -0.04 19.90 -24.40
CA ALA A 184 -0.21 20.65 -25.63
C ALA A 184 0.90 21.71 -25.79
N PHE A 185 1.21 22.44 -24.71
CA PHE A 185 2.27 23.44 -24.68
C PHE A 185 3.65 22.83 -24.97
N LEU A 186 4.03 21.77 -24.25
CA LEU A 186 5.31 21.08 -24.44
C LEU A 186 5.41 20.45 -25.84
N SER A 187 4.31 19.93 -26.37
CA SER A 187 4.26 19.43 -27.75
C SER A 187 4.51 20.56 -28.77
N ALA A 188 4.01 21.77 -28.53
CA ALA A 188 4.26 22.93 -29.37
C ALA A 188 5.72 23.43 -29.29
N LEU A 189 6.44 23.15 -28.19
CA LEU A 189 7.89 23.37 -28.08
C LEU A 189 8.72 22.29 -28.80
N ASP A 190 8.07 21.30 -29.42
CA ASP A 190 8.69 20.16 -30.10
C ASP A 190 9.66 19.36 -29.21
N VAL A 191 9.32 19.16 -27.93
CA VAL A 191 10.04 18.21 -27.07
C VAL A 191 9.99 16.81 -27.68
N ASP A 192 10.99 15.99 -27.42
CA ASP A 192 11.13 14.66 -28.00
C ASP A 192 10.31 13.59 -27.26
N GLY A 193 9.91 13.88 -26.02
CA GLY A 193 9.06 13.01 -25.20
C GLY A 193 8.55 13.69 -23.93
N ILE A 194 7.36 13.29 -23.50
CA ILE A 194 6.71 13.72 -22.26
C ILE A 194 6.42 12.47 -21.43
N LEU A 195 7.16 12.29 -20.33
CA LEU A 195 6.97 11.20 -19.40
C LEU A 195 6.01 11.65 -18.29
N LEU A 196 4.88 10.97 -18.17
CA LEU A 196 3.89 11.21 -17.12
C LEU A 196 3.90 10.03 -16.15
N SER A 197 4.13 10.28 -14.86
CA SER A 197 4.18 9.28 -13.79
C SER A 197 3.34 9.73 -12.58
N PRO A 198 2.64 8.82 -11.87
CA PRO A 198 1.89 9.20 -10.67
C PRO A 198 2.82 9.48 -9.50
N GLY A 199 2.48 10.49 -8.69
CA GLY A 199 3.04 10.66 -7.35
C GLY A 199 2.38 9.68 -6.38
N TYR A 200 3.06 8.58 -6.05
CA TYR A 200 2.54 7.56 -5.14
C TYR A 200 2.62 8.02 -3.67
N HIS A 201 1.55 7.81 -2.92
CA HIS A 201 1.55 7.95 -1.47
C HIS A 201 2.26 6.75 -0.83
N TYR A 202 3.36 6.99 -0.11
CA TYR A 202 4.04 5.96 0.68
C TYR A 202 3.82 6.25 2.17
N GLU A 203 3.33 5.27 2.93
CA GLU A 203 2.84 5.34 4.32
C GLU A 203 3.77 5.98 5.38
N LYS A 204 4.99 6.39 5.04
CA LYS A 204 5.97 6.95 5.99
C LYS A 204 6.28 8.45 5.84
N LEU A 205 5.72 9.15 4.87
CA LEU A 205 5.75 10.61 4.87
C LEU A 205 4.64 11.13 5.78
N ALA A 206 4.94 11.25 7.07
CA ALA A 206 4.03 11.84 8.03
C ALA A 206 3.75 13.31 7.65
N GLY A 207 2.51 13.61 7.25
CA GLY A 207 2.00 14.99 7.16
C GLY A 207 1.92 15.64 5.78
N GLN A 208 1.77 14.91 4.67
CA GLN A 208 1.51 15.53 3.36
C GLN A 208 0.39 14.84 2.58
N ASP A 209 -0.80 15.46 2.57
CA ASP A 209 -2.03 15.04 1.86
C ASP A 209 -1.97 15.16 0.31
N HIS A 210 -0.78 15.39 -0.26
CA HIS A 210 -0.56 15.78 -1.66
C HIS A 210 -0.36 14.62 -2.66
N PHE A 211 -0.17 13.39 -2.16
CA PHE A 211 0.01 12.21 -3.01
C PHE A 211 -1.32 11.52 -3.30
N LEU A 212 -1.42 10.84 -4.45
CA LEU A 212 -2.65 10.19 -4.89
C LEU A 212 -2.90 8.87 -4.13
N PHE A 213 -4.16 8.65 -3.71
CA PHE A 213 -4.64 7.32 -3.32
C PHE A 213 -4.84 6.42 -4.54
N ARG A 214 -4.82 5.09 -4.37
CA ARG A 214 -4.87 4.12 -5.48
C ARG A 214 -6.01 4.37 -6.47
N ASP A 215 -7.21 4.67 -5.97
CA ASP A 215 -8.38 4.93 -6.83
C ASP A 215 -8.27 6.26 -7.58
N GLU A 216 -7.71 7.30 -6.95
CA GLU A 216 -7.44 8.60 -7.59
C GLU A 216 -6.37 8.46 -8.70
N ILE A 217 -5.35 7.62 -8.50
CA ILE A 217 -4.37 7.28 -9.55
C ILE A 217 -5.08 6.66 -10.75
N HIS A 218 -5.90 5.63 -10.51
CA HIS A 218 -6.61 4.93 -11.58
C HIS A 218 -7.51 5.88 -12.38
N GLU A 219 -8.24 6.78 -11.71
CA GLU A 219 -9.12 7.74 -12.36
C GLU A 219 -8.34 8.72 -13.26
N LYS A 220 -7.31 9.38 -12.71
CA LYS A 220 -6.49 10.33 -13.49
C LYS A 220 -5.79 9.63 -14.66
N PHE A 221 -5.24 8.44 -14.44
CA PHE A 221 -4.48 7.74 -15.48
C PHE A 221 -5.35 7.09 -16.56
N LYS A 222 -6.64 6.81 -16.32
CA LYS A 222 -7.59 6.50 -17.41
C LYS A 222 -7.69 7.66 -18.39
N ARG A 223 -7.79 8.89 -17.88
CA ARG A 223 -7.85 10.09 -18.72
C ARG A 223 -6.51 10.39 -19.41
N ILE A 224 -5.38 10.18 -18.72
CA ILE A 224 -4.04 10.29 -19.32
C ILE A 224 -3.82 9.24 -20.43
N LEU A 225 -4.36 8.02 -20.26
CA LEU A 225 -4.32 6.99 -21.30
C LEU A 225 -5.05 7.46 -22.57
N GLU A 226 -6.20 8.11 -22.45
CA GLU A 226 -6.92 8.74 -23.57
C GLU A 226 -6.09 9.86 -24.21
N LEU A 227 -5.48 10.74 -23.39
CA LEU A 227 -4.57 11.78 -23.85
C LEU A 227 -3.41 11.23 -24.67
N SER A 228 -2.83 10.10 -24.25
CA SER A 228 -1.70 9.47 -24.96
C SER A 228 -2.02 9.01 -26.39
N ARG A 229 -3.31 8.85 -26.73
CA ARG A 229 -3.77 8.54 -28.09
C ARG A 229 -3.85 9.79 -28.96
N ARG A 230 -4.11 10.96 -28.34
CA ARG A 230 -4.21 12.26 -28.99
C ARG A 230 -2.85 12.93 -29.16
N TYR A 231 -1.98 12.80 -28.15
CA TYR A 231 -0.66 13.43 -28.11
C TYR A 231 0.45 12.38 -28.25
N PRO A 232 1.01 12.18 -29.46
CA PRO A 232 2.03 11.14 -29.70
C PRO A 232 3.37 11.42 -29.01
N LYS A 233 3.58 12.65 -28.51
CA LYS A 233 4.76 13.03 -27.71
C LYS A 233 4.72 12.48 -26.29
N ILE A 234 3.57 12.00 -25.79
CA ILE A 234 3.53 11.24 -24.52
C ILE A 234 4.30 9.93 -24.72
N SER A 235 5.45 9.84 -24.06
CA SER A 235 6.43 8.77 -24.26
C SER A 235 6.22 7.57 -23.31
N SER A 236 5.46 7.74 -22.22
CA SER A 236 5.02 6.65 -21.34
C SER A 236 4.44 5.50 -22.16
N THR A 237 4.82 4.24 -21.90
CA THR A 237 4.37 3.10 -22.71
C THR A 237 2.87 2.84 -22.51
N PRO A 238 2.14 2.27 -23.49
CA PRO A 238 0.72 1.96 -23.30
C PRO A 238 0.50 0.99 -22.12
N LEU A 239 1.40 0.02 -21.97
CA LEU A 239 1.38 -0.96 -20.87
C LEU A 239 1.51 -0.28 -19.50
N PHE A 240 2.40 0.70 -19.37
CA PHE A 240 2.55 1.47 -18.13
C PHE A 240 1.30 2.31 -17.83
N LEU A 241 0.73 2.97 -18.85
CA LEU A 241 -0.47 3.78 -18.68
C LEU A 241 -1.71 2.92 -18.34
N GLU A 242 -1.84 1.73 -18.92
CA GLU A 242 -2.88 0.76 -18.57
C GLU A 242 -2.74 0.28 -17.12
N PHE A 243 -1.51 0.02 -16.67
CA PHE A 243 -1.23 -0.31 -15.28
C PHE A 243 -1.62 0.83 -14.33
N ALA A 244 -1.15 2.04 -14.60
CA ALA A 244 -1.49 3.21 -13.79
C ALA A 244 -2.99 3.52 -13.81
N ALA A 245 -3.70 3.19 -14.90
CA ALA A 245 -5.15 3.31 -15.02
C ALA A 245 -5.95 2.20 -14.28
N GLY A 246 -5.27 1.23 -13.65
CA GLY A 246 -5.91 0.09 -12.98
C GLY A 246 -6.54 -0.92 -13.94
N LEU A 247 -6.21 -0.86 -15.24
CA LEU A 247 -6.72 -1.77 -16.26
C LEU A 247 -5.90 -3.05 -16.38
N ARG A 248 -4.71 -3.06 -15.78
CA ARG A 248 -3.77 -4.17 -15.82
C ARG A 248 -2.94 -4.20 -14.55
N ASP A 249 -2.55 -5.40 -14.13
CA ASP A 249 -1.63 -5.58 -13.01
C ASP A 249 -0.33 -6.25 -13.47
N TYR A 250 0.78 -5.90 -12.81
CA TYR A 250 2.11 -6.42 -13.11
C TYR A 250 2.88 -6.72 -11.81
N PRO A 251 3.66 -7.81 -11.76
CA PRO A 251 4.65 -7.99 -10.71
C PRO A 251 5.61 -6.79 -10.65
N CYS A 252 6.05 -6.43 -9.45
CA CYS A 252 7.03 -5.36 -9.31
C CYS A 252 8.38 -5.84 -9.84
N THR A 253 9.14 -4.96 -10.50
CA THR A 253 10.49 -5.27 -11.00
C THR A 253 11.51 -4.30 -10.41
N PRO A 254 11.72 -4.28 -9.08
CA PRO A 254 12.60 -3.29 -8.43
C PRO A 254 14.07 -3.44 -8.86
N TRP A 255 14.49 -4.67 -9.19
CA TRP A 255 15.79 -4.97 -9.80
C TRP A 255 15.99 -4.38 -11.21
N GLY A 256 14.93 -3.88 -11.86
CA GLY A 256 15.00 -3.25 -13.17
C GLY A 256 15.63 -1.85 -13.13
N ASN A 257 15.51 -1.17 -11.98
CA ASN A 257 16.04 0.17 -11.77
C ASN A 257 16.95 0.23 -10.51
N PRO A 258 18.06 -0.53 -10.47
CA PRO A 258 18.98 -0.49 -9.34
C PRO A 258 19.55 0.92 -9.16
N THR A 259 19.82 1.29 -7.91
CA THR A 259 20.23 2.65 -7.57
C THR A 259 21.54 2.67 -6.81
N TYR A 260 22.46 3.53 -7.25
CA TYR A 260 23.75 3.76 -6.58
C TYR A 260 23.85 5.21 -6.11
N THR A 261 24.25 5.38 -4.85
CA THR A 261 24.27 6.66 -4.13
C THR A 261 25.62 6.85 -3.43
N PRO A 262 25.93 8.02 -2.85
CA PRO A 262 27.10 8.20 -1.99
C PRO A 262 27.21 7.20 -0.82
N LYS A 263 26.08 6.64 -0.37
CA LYS A 263 26.01 5.63 0.69
C LYS A 263 26.15 4.19 0.19
N GLY A 264 26.28 3.98 -1.13
CA GLY A 264 26.35 2.66 -1.77
C GLY A 264 25.08 2.30 -2.55
N TRP A 265 24.90 1.00 -2.82
CA TRP A 265 23.73 0.47 -3.51
C TRP A 265 22.48 0.58 -2.63
N LYS A 266 21.46 1.31 -3.06
CA LYS A 266 20.20 1.49 -2.34
C LYS A 266 19.25 0.34 -2.69
N GLY A 267 18.73 -0.34 -1.67
CA GLY A 267 17.86 -1.50 -1.88
C GLY A 267 16.69 -1.56 -0.90
N PRO A 268 15.64 -2.32 -1.27
CA PRO A 268 15.49 -3.13 -2.50
C PRO A 268 15.10 -2.30 -3.74
N CYS A 269 14.59 -1.09 -3.54
CA CYS A 269 14.07 -0.18 -4.57
C CYS A 269 14.47 1.24 -4.18
N TYR A 270 14.66 2.11 -5.17
CA TYR A 270 15.05 3.51 -4.97
C TYR A 270 14.05 4.33 -4.14
N LEU A 271 12.79 3.90 -4.10
CA LEU A 271 11.69 4.53 -3.35
C LEU A 271 11.61 4.07 -1.89
N ILE A 272 12.29 2.98 -1.52
CA ILE A 272 12.25 2.44 -0.16
C ILE A 272 13.51 2.90 0.58
N GLU A 273 13.33 3.62 1.67
CA GLU A 273 14.43 4.14 2.48
C GLU A 273 15.04 3.07 3.39
N GLY A 274 16.34 3.23 3.70
CA GLY A 274 16.94 2.67 4.91
C GLY A 274 17.92 1.51 4.75
N LYS A 275 18.09 0.89 3.58
CA LYS A 275 19.09 -0.18 3.39
C LYS A 275 20.07 0.12 2.24
N TYR A 276 21.33 0.19 2.61
CA TYR A 276 22.46 0.37 1.69
C TYR A 276 23.40 -0.81 1.75
N TYR A 277 23.98 -1.14 0.61
CA TYR A 277 24.90 -2.26 0.44
C TYR A 277 26.22 -1.75 -0.14
N GLY A 278 27.34 -2.29 0.37
CA GLY A 278 28.67 -1.83 -0.02
C GLY A 278 29.10 -2.31 -1.41
N SER A 279 28.53 -3.41 -1.89
CA SER A 279 28.90 -4.04 -3.17
C SER A 279 27.69 -4.53 -3.96
N TRP A 280 27.84 -4.65 -5.29
CA TRP A 280 26.81 -5.19 -6.17
C TRP A 280 26.41 -6.62 -5.79
N LYS A 281 27.37 -7.45 -5.35
CA LYS A 281 27.09 -8.84 -4.95
C LYS A 281 26.17 -8.93 -3.75
N GLU A 282 26.42 -8.11 -2.72
CA GLU A 282 25.58 -8.06 -1.52
C GLU A 282 24.19 -7.50 -1.82
N PHE A 283 24.12 -6.49 -2.68
CA PHE A 283 22.85 -5.91 -3.11
C PHE A 283 22.06 -6.87 -4.01
N PHE A 284 22.56 -7.12 -5.21
CA PHE A 284 21.84 -7.85 -6.24
C PHE A 284 21.73 -9.36 -5.95
N GLY A 285 22.66 -9.92 -5.19
CA GLY A 285 22.61 -11.32 -4.73
C GLY A 285 21.96 -11.53 -3.37
N GLY A 286 21.88 -10.50 -2.53
CA GLY A 286 21.40 -10.62 -1.14
C GLY A 286 20.00 -10.05 -0.87
N VAL A 287 19.42 -9.30 -1.81
CA VAL A 287 18.01 -8.89 -1.74
C VAL A 287 17.10 -10.08 -2.09
N ASP A 288 16.08 -10.31 -1.28
CA ASP A 288 14.99 -11.25 -1.58
C ASP A 288 14.06 -10.68 -2.66
N TRP A 289 14.50 -10.78 -3.90
CA TRP A 289 13.75 -10.26 -5.03
C TRP A 289 12.42 -10.96 -5.25
N ASP A 290 12.26 -12.24 -4.87
CA ASP A 290 11.00 -12.96 -5.03
C ASP A 290 9.90 -12.33 -4.14
N TYR A 291 10.25 -11.97 -2.89
CA TYR A 291 9.37 -11.19 -2.02
C TYR A 291 9.03 -9.82 -2.61
N TRP A 292 10.01 -9.09 -3.14
CA TRP A 292 9.76 -7.74 -3.67
C TRP A 292 9.03 -7.74 -5.02
N GLU A 293 9.14 -8.83 -5.80
CA GLU A 293 8.39 -9.04 -7.04
C GLU A 293 6.90 -9.30 -6.74
N SER A 294 6.61 -10.11 -5.71
CA SER A 294 5.23 -10.40 -5.28
C SER A 294 4.60 -9.25 -4.48
N ARG A 295 5.41 -8.48 -3.74
CA ARG A 295 4.97 -7.50 -2.72
C ARG A 295 4.00 -8.09 -1.69
N GLN A 296 4.02 -9.40 -1.52
CA GLN A 296 3.22 -10.10 -0.53
C GLN A 296 4.17 -10.82 0.42
N ASP A 297 4.09 -10.49 1.72
CA ASP A 297 4.67 -11.38 2.72
C ASP A 297 3.86 -12.68 2.68
N PRO A 298 4.45 -13.81 2.28
CA PRO A 298 3.72 -15.07 2.22
C PRO A 298 3.23 -15.49 3.60
N ARG A 299 3.78 -14.97 4.70
CA ARG A 299 3.35 -15.28 6.08
C ARG A 299 2.12 -14.49 6.52
N MET A 300 1.65 -13.56 5.70
CA MET A 300 0.57 -12.63 6.05
C MET A 300 -0.79 -13.26 5.82
N ILE A 301 -1.69 -13.09 6.79
CA ILE A 301 -3.10 -13.46 6.66
C ILE A 301 -3.88 -12.29 6.07
N ASP A 302 -4.66 -12.50 5.00
CA ASP A 302 -5.65 -11.51 4.58
C ASP A 302 -6.92 -11.69 5.41
N LEU A 303 -7.32 -10.69 6.20
CA LEU A 303 -8.56 -10.68 6.95
C LEU A 303 -9.62 -9.82 6.24
N TYR A 304 -10.62 -10.46 5.66
CA TYR A 304 -11.80 -9.80 5.11
C TYR A 304 -12.88 -9.68 6.18
N THR A 305 -13.14 -8.47 6.66
CA THR A 305 -13.96 -8.26 7.86
C THR A 305 -14.74 -6.94 7.84
N ALA A 306 -15.60 -6.77 8.84
CA ALA A 306 -16.31 -5.55 9.17
C ALA A 306 -16.35 -5.41 10.70
N PRO A 307 -16.53 -4.20 11.26
CA PRO A 307 -16.46 -3.94 12.71
C PRO A 307 -17.68 -4.50 13.44
N THR A 308 -17.72 -5.83 13.57
CA THR A 308 -18.84 -6.60 14.13
C THR A 308 -18.31 -7.58 15.16
N PRO A 309 -19.14 -8.05 16.11
CA PRO A 309 -18.75 -9.10 17.04
C PRO A 309 -18.11 -10.33 16.39
N ASN A 310 -18.59 -10.79 15.24
CA ASN A 310 -17.98 -11.94 14.55
C ASN A 310 -16.63 -11.61 13.91
N GLY A 311 -16.47 -10.41 13.35
CA GLY A 311 -15.20 -9.92 12.84
C GLY A 311 -14.15 -9.79 13.95
N HIS A 312 -14.55 -9.24 15.10
CA HIS A 312 -13.65 -9.02 16.24
C HIS A 312 -13.10 -10.31 16.84
N LYS A 313 -13.85 -11.43 16.79
CA LYS A 313 -13.31 -12.73 17.22
C LYS A 313 -12.01 -13.07 16.49
N VAL A 314 -11.95 -12.79 15.20
CA VAL A 314 -10.80 -13.15 14.35
C VAL A 314 -9.66 -12.15 14.53
N SER A 315 -9.93 -10.85 14.53
CA SER A 315 -8.87 -9.85 14.78
C SER A 315 -8.24 -9.99 16.16
N ILE A 316 -9.04 -10.19 17.22
CA ILE A 316 -8.50 -10.44 18.58
C ILE A 316 -7.65 -11.72 18.59
N THR A 317 -8.08 -12.77 17.89
CA THR A 317 -7.32 -14.02 17.80
C THR A 317 -5.98 -13.80 17.09
N LEU A 318 -5.95 -13.08 15.98
CA LEU A 318 -4.72 -12.72 15.26
C LEU A 318 -3.77 -11.90 16.15
N GLU A 319 -4.31 -10.93 16.89
CA GLU A 319 -3.57 -10.10 17.85
C GLU A 319 -2.98 -10.89 19.02
N GLU A 320 -3.72 -11.85 19.59
CA GLU A 320 -3.23 -12.73 20.67
C GLU A 320 -2.11 -13.67 20.18
N LEU A 321 -2.25 -14.12 18.94
CA LEU A 321 -1.29 -15.03 18.32
C LEU A 321 -0.04 -14.29 17.79
N GLY A 322 -0.13 -12.98 17.57
CA GLY A 322 0.95 -12.17 17.00
C GLY A 322 1.21 -12.52 15.53
N LEU A 323 0.19 -12.99 14.81
CA LEU A 323 0.30 -13.28 13.38
C LEU A 323 0.21 -11.98 12.57
N PRO A 324 1.06 -11.74 11.57
CA PRO A 324 0.91 -10.59 10.68
C PRO A 324 -0.32 -10.77 9.79
N TYR A 325 -1.11 -9.71 9.63
CA TYR A 325 -2.30 -9.73 8.80
C TYR A 325 -2.56 -8.39 8.10
N ASP A 326 -3.10 -8.46 6.88
CA ASP A 326 -3.64 -7.34 6.11
C ASP A 326 -5.15 -7.32 6.31
N VAL A 327 -5.74 -6.13 6.51
CA VAL A 327 -7.17 -5.98 6.73
C VAL A 327 -7.85 -5.48 5.47
N HIS A 328 -8.86 -6.22 5.01
CA HIS A 328 -9.74 -5.86 3.91
C HIS A 328 -11.12 -5.54 4.47
N VAL A 329 -11.49 -4.27 4.43
CA VAL A 329 -12.81 -3.83 4.89
C VAL A 329 -13.85 -4.28 3.88
N VAL A 330 -14.88 -4.98 4.35
CA VAL A 330 -16.02 -5.41 3.53
C VAL A 330 -17.20 -4.52 3.85
N ASN A 331 -17.65 -3.72 2.87
CA ASN A 331 -18.81 -2.87 3.01
C ASN A 331 -20.11 -3.70 2.91
N LEU A 332 -20.63 -4.05 4.09
CA LEU A 332 -21.85 -4.85 4.19
C LEU A 332 -23.08 -4.14 3.61
N LEU A 333 -23.16 -2.81 3.72
CA LEU A 333 -24.26 -1.98 3.19
C LEU A 333 -24.28 -1.97 1.65
N ALA A 334 -23.09 -1.93 1.04
CA ALA A 334 -22.95 -2.03 -0.42
C ALA A 334 -23.13 -3.47 -0.93
N GLY A 335 -23.19 -4.47 -0.03
CA GLY A 335 -23.37 -5.87 -0.40
C GLY A 335 -22.11 -6.51 -0.98
N GLU A 336 -20.92 -6.00 -0.68
CA GLU A 336 -19.64 -6.53 -1.20
C GLU A 336 -19.43 -8.01 -0.89
N GLN A 337 -19.92 -8.49 0.26
CA GLN A 337 -19.92 -9.89 0.67
C GLN A 337 -20.74 -10.81 -0.26
N LYS A 338 -21.53 -10.25 -1.18
CA LYS A 338 -22.34 -10.97 -2.16
C LYS A 338 -21.78 -10.88 -3.57
N GLN A 339 -20.69 -10.15 -3.79
CA GLN A 339 -20.09 -10.03 -5.11
C GLN A 339 -19.33 -11.31 -5.49
N PRO A 340 -19.23 -11.65 -6.79
CA PRO A 340 -18.60 -12.89 -7.26
C PRO A 340 -17.18 -13.10 -6.72
N GLU A 341 -16.42 -12.03 -6.56
CA GLU A 341 -15.04 -12.04 -6.07
C GLU A 341 -14.97 -12.55 -4.62
N TYR A 342 -15.87 -12.06 -3.75
CA TYR A 342 -15.94 -12.48 -2.36
C TYR A 342 -16.55 -13.89 -2.22
N LEU A 343 -17.58 -14.20 -2.99
CA LEU A 343 -18.22 -15.52 -2.97
C LEU A 343 -17.25 -16.64 -3.37
N ARG A 344 -16.19 -16.32 -4.13
CA ARG A 344 -15.12 -17.25 -4.48
C ARG A 344 -14.31 -17.74 -3.29
N ILE A 345 -14.16 -16.92 -2.24
CA ILE A 345 -13.44 -17.27 -1.01
C ILE A 345 -14.39 -17.70 0.12
N ASN A 346 -15.65 -17.27 0.05
CA ASN A 346 -16.68 -17.62 1.03
C ASN A 346 -18.06 -17.73 0.38
N PRO A 347 -18.52 -18.96 0.09
CA PRO A 347 -19.80 -19.19 -0.59
C PRO A 347 -21.03 -18.79 0.26
N ASN A 348 -20.90 -18.66 1.58
CA ASN A 348 -21.98 -18.17 2.45
C ASN A 348 -22.18 -16.64 2.26
N GLY A 349 -21.15 -15.93 1.80
CA GLY A 349 -21.17 -14.48 1.62
C GLY A 349 -21.45 -13.76 2.93
N ARG A 350 -20.70 -14.11 3.98
CA ARG A 350 -20.80 -13.57 5.35
C ARG A 350 -19.41 -13.40 5.95
N ILE A 351 -19.07 -12.19 6.40
CA ILE A 351 -17.84 -11.96 7.16
C ILE A 351 -17.83 -12.71 8.51
N PRO A 352 -16.66 -12.99 9.09
CA PRO A 352 -15.32 -12.79 8.53
C PRO A 352 -14.87 -13.92 7.59
N THR A 353 -13.82 -13.67 6.82
CA THR A 353 -13.08 -14.67 6.03
C THR A 353 -11.60 -14.34 6.08
N ILE A 354 -10.76 -15.37 6.19
CA ILE A 354 -9.33 -15.20 6.03
C ILE A 354 -8.83 -15.90 4.77
N VAL A 355 -7.74 -15.39 4.20
CA VAL A 355 -6.92 -16.12 3.22
C VAL A 355 -5.51 -16.25 3.80
N ASP A 356 -5.08 -17.48 4.04
CA ASP A 356 -3.70 -17.77 4.45
C ASP A 356 -2.82 -17.88 3.20
N ARG A 357 -2.00 -16.84 2.97
CA ARG A 357 -1.09 -16.76 1.83
C ARG A 357 -0.03 -17.86 1.87
N GLU A 358 0.41 -18.27 3.07
CA GLU A 358 1.46 -19.28 3.29
C GLU A 358 0.95 -20.67 2.92
N ALA A 359 -0.32 -20.92 3.20
CA ALA A 359 -1.01 -22.16 2.87
C ALA A 359 -1.51 -22.22 1.40
N GLY A 360 -0.86 -21.49 0.48
CA GLY A 360 -1.23 -21.47 -0.92
C GLY A 360 -2.53 -20.73 -1.20
N ASN A 361 -2.75 -19.59 -0.50
CA ASN A 361 -3.99 -18.81 -0.53
C ASN A 361 -5.22 -19.60 -0.08
N PHE A 362 -5.08 -20.38 1.00
CA PHE A 362 -6.18 -21.17 1.53
C PHE A 362 -7.20 -20.28 2.23
N ALA A 363 -8.43 -20.25 1.71
CA ALA A 363 -9.52 -19.47 2.27
C ALA A 363 -10.23 -20.24 3.40
N VAL A 364 -10.47 -19.57 4.53
CA VAL A 364 -11.22 -20.11 5.67
C VAL A 364 -12.32 -19.13 6.04
N PHE A 365 -13.56 -19.62 6.11
CA PHE A 365 -14.74 -18.85 6.52
C PHE A 365 -15.41 -19.51 7.73
N GLU A 366 -16.38 -18.81 8.35
CA GLU A 366 -16.94 -19.06 9.69
C GLU A 366 -15.98 -18.71 10.83
N SER A 367 -16.36 -17.73 11.65
CA SER A 367 -15.49 -17.19 12.71
C SER A 367 -14.92 -18.27 13.65
N GLY A 368 -15.70 -19.28 14.02
CA GLY A 368 -15.21 -20.40 14.85
C GLY A 368 -14.21 -21.30 14.15
N ALA A 369 -14.44 -21.61 12.87
CA ALA A 369 -13.52 -22.43 12.07
C ALA A 369 -12.19 -21.69 11.82
N ILE A 370 -12.26 -20.39 11.56
CA ILE A 370 -11.08 -19.52 11.45
C ILE A 370 -10.26 -19.55 12.75
N MET A 371 -10.89 -19.40 13.91
CA MET A 371 -10.19 -19.42 15.20
C MET A 371 -9.51 -20.76 15.47
N ILE A 372 -10.18 -21.88 15.16
CA ILE A 372 -9.58 -23.23 15.26
C ILE A 372 -8.36 -23.33 14.33
N TYR A 373 -8.50 -22.91 13.07
CA TYR A 373 -7.43 -22.94 12.07
C TYR A 373 -6.18 -22.15 12.54
N LEU A 374 -6.37 -20.92 13.01
CA LEU A 374 -5.27 -20.07 13.50
C LEU A 374 -4.62 -20.64 14.77
N ALA A 375 -5.43 -21.20 15.68
CA ALA A 375 -4.94 -21.84 16.90
C ALA A 375 -4.12 -23.11 16.58
N GLU A 376 -4.56 -23.92 15.61
CA GLU A 376 -3.82 -25.09 15.13
C GLU A 376 -2.53 -24.71 14.41
N LYS A 377 -2.56 -23.68 13.54
CA LYS A 377 -1.39 -23.16 12.83
C LYS A 377 -0.27 -22.75 13.79
N THR A 378 -0.63 -22.22 14.96
CA THR A 378 0.33 -21.66 15.93
C THR A 378 0.59 -22.55 17.14
N GLY A 379 -0.22 -23.59 17.36
CA GLY A 379 -0.19 -24.43 18.55
C GLY A 379 -0.54 -23.69 19.85
N ARG A 380 -1.24 -22.56 19.77
CA ARG A 380 -1.60 -21.69 20.91
C ARG A 380 -3.12 -21.48 20.97
N LEU A 381 -3.65 -21.16 22.15
CA LEU A 381 -5.08 -20.90 22.42
C LEU A 381 -6.04 -22.10 22.20
N LEU A 382 -5.53 -23.26 21.81
CA LEU A 382 -6.26 -24.52 21.72
C LEU A 382 -5.32 -25.67 22.10
N PRO A 383 -5.52 -26.35 23.23
CA PRO A 383 -4.62 -27.41 23.69
C PRO A 383 -4.66 -28.64 22.77
N ALA A 384 -3.55 -29.38 22.72
CA ALA A 384 -3.44 -30.62 21.95
C ALA A 384 -3.99 -31.85 22.70
N GLU A 385 -4.04 -31.82 24.04
CA GLU A 385 -4.57 -32.93 24.84
C GLU A 385 -6.08 -33.11 24.56
N PRO A 386 -6.54 -34.33 24.22
CA PRO A 386 -7.90 -34.55 23.72
C PRO A 386 -9.03 -34.03 24.62
N LYS A 387 -8.93 -34.20 25.95
CA LYS A 387 -10.00 -33.77 26.87
C LYS A 387 -10.03 -32.25 27.01
N ALA A 388 -8.88 -31.62 27.22
CA ALA A 388 -8.76 -30.16 27.29
C ALA A 388 -9.18 -29.51 25.97
N ARG A 389 -8.81 -30.09 24.84
CA ARG A 389 -9.25 -29.64 23.51
C ARG A 389 -10.76 -29.71 23.38
N SER A 390 -11.36 -30.83 23.79
CA SER A 390 -12.82 -31.01 23.76
C SER A 390 -13.53 -29.95 24.61
N LEU A 391 -13.00 -29.58 25.77
CA LEU A 391 -13.58 -28.52 26.60
C LEU A 391 -13.59 -27.16 25.88
N VAL A 392 -12.49 -26.77 25.23
CA VAL A 392 -12.45 -25.53 24.44
C VAL A 392 -13.48 -25.57 23.30
N ILE A 393 -13.55 -26.68 22.57
CA ILE A 393 -14.50 -26.84 21.45
C ILE A 393 -15.95 -26.78 21.93
N GLN A 394 -16.28 -27.37 23.07
CA GLN A 394 -17.63 -27.30 23.64
C GLN A 394 -18.06 -25.85 23.91
N TRP A 395 -17.22 -25.04 24.55
CA TRP A 395 -17.51 -23.63 24.82
C TRP A 395 -17.47 -22.73 23.58
N LEU A 396 -16.65 -23.09 22.59
CA LEU A 396 -16.68 -22.45 21.28
C LEU A 396 -18.00 -22.73 20.55
N MET A 397 -18.49 -23.97 20.56
CA MET A 397 -19.77 -24.34 19.94
C MET A 397 -20.97 -23.79 20.71
N PHE A 398 -20.87 -23.69 22.04
CA PHE A 398 -21.84 -22.95 22.86
C PHE A 398 -21.98 -21.49 22.39
N GLN A 399 -20.87 -20.87 22.00
CA GLN A 399 -20.90 -19.52 21.43
C GLN A 399 -21.54 -19.49 20.04
N MET A 400 -21.13 -20.41 19.14
CA MET A 400 -21.60 -20.43 17.74
C MET A 400 -23.08 -20.78 17.61
N GLY A 401 -23.59 -21.68 18.46
CA GLY A 401 -25.00 -22.11 18.44
C GLY A 401 -25.91 -21.36 19.43
N GLY A 402 -25.33 -20.72 20.46
CA GLY A 402 -26.06 -20.04 21.53
C GLY A 402 -25.82 -18.55 21.53
N VAL A 403 -24.80 -18.10 22.28
CA VAL A 403 -24.60 -16.67 22.62
C VAL A 403 -24.63 -15.76 21.38
N GLY A 404 -23.90 -16.12 20.32
CA GLY A 404 -23.81 -15.29 19.11
C GLY A 404 -25.16 -15.12 18.41
N PRO A 405 -25.80 -16.20 17.94
CA PRO A 405 -27.10 -16.12 17.27
C PRO A 405 -28.20 -15.50 18.13
N MET A 406 -28.27 -15.83 19.43
CA MET A 406 -29.34 -15.32 20.30
C MET A 406 -29.21 -13.82 20.56
N MET A 407 -27.99 -13.32 20.81
CA MET A 407 -27.74 -11.87 20.90
C MET A 407 -27.93 -11.17 19.55
N GLY A 408 -27.59 -11.82 18.44
CA GLY A 408 -27.86 -11.32 17.10
C GLY A 408 -29.36 -11.10 16.86
N GLN A 409 -30.19 -12.07 17.21
CA GLN A 409 -31.65 -11.94 17.12
C GLN A 409 -32.19 -10.90 18.11
N ALA A 410 -31.66 -10.85 19.33
CA ALA A 410 -32.01 -9.79 20.28
C ALA A 410 -31.75 -8.41 19.68
N ASN A 411 -30.59 -8.18 19.06
CA ASN A 411 -30.28 -6.91 18.37
C ASN A 411 -31.27 -6.62 17.24
N VAL A 412 -31.63 -7.62 16.42
CA VAL A 412 -32.60 -7.44 15.34
C VAL A 412 -33.93 -6.94 15.89
N PHE A 413 -34.58 -7.67 16.79
CA PHE A 413 -35.90 -7.29 17.30
C PHE A 413 -35.86 -6.06 18.21
N PHE A 414 -34.77 -5.86 18.96
CA PHE A 414 -34.66 -4.76 19.92
C PHE A 414 -34.22 -3.45 19.27
N ARG A 415 -33.36 -3.46 18.24
CA ARG A 415 -32.76 -2.25 17.65
C ARG A 415 -33.17 -1.99 16.22
N TYR A 416 -33.23 -3.02 15.39
CA TYR A 416 -33.27 -2.85 13.94
C TYR A 416 -34.65 -3.07 13.34
N PHE A 417 -35.48 -3.95 13.89
CA PHE A 417 -36.78 -4.24 13.32
C PHE A 417 -37.65 -2.96 13.31
N PRO A 418 -38.35 -2.64 12.20
CA PRO A 418 -39.12 -1.38 12.09
C PRO A 418 -40.19 -1.22 13.17
N GLU A 419 -40.80 -2.32 13.59
CA GLU A 419 -41.84 -2.38 14.61
C GLU A 419 -41.34 -3.08 15.88
N LYS A 420 -41.78 -2.62 17.05
CA LYS A 420 -41.46 -3.29 18.32
C LYS A 420 -42.41 -4.46 18.54
N PHE A 421 -41.87 -5.67 18.49
CA PHE A 421 -42.60 -6.89 18.82
C PHE A 421 -42.11 -7.47 20.15
N GLN A 422 -42.72 -7.00 21.25
CA GLN A 422 -42.27 -7.30 22.61
C GLN A 422 -42.07 -8.80 22.91
N PRO A 423 -42.97 -9.72 22.49
CA PRO A 423 -42.77 -11.15 22.75
C PRO A 423 -41.49 -11.73 22.13
N ALA A 424 -41.05 -11.25 20.96
CA ALA A 424 -39.79 -11.69 20.37
C ALA A 424 -38.58 -11.03 21.07
N ILE A 425 -38.68 -9.75 21.41
CA ILE A 425 -37.64 -9.05 22.20
C ILE A 425 -37.39 -9.81 23.50
N ASP A 426 -38.44 -10.06 24.28
CA ASP A 426 -38.37 -10.77 25.56
C ASP A 426 -37.79 -12.17 25.36
N ARG A 427 -38.24 -12.91 24.34
CA ARG A 427 -37.74 -14.26 24.06
C ARG A 427 -36.22 -14.28 23.87
N TYR A 428 -35.68 -13.42 23.02
CA TYR A 428 -34.25 -13.43 22.70
C TYR A 428 -33.39 -12.78 23.79
N GLN A 429 -33.92 -11.78 24.50
CA GLN A 429 -33.22 -11.20 25.66
C GLN A 429 -33.19 -12.17 26.85
N HIS A 430 -34.29 -12.86 27.15
CA HIS A 430 -34.32 -13.88 28.21
C HIS A 430 -33.41 -15.06 27.90
N GLU A 431 -33.41 -15.56 26.66
CA GLU A 431 -32.48 -16.64 26.29
C GLU A 431 -31.02 -16.18 26.35
N SER A 432 -30.71 -14.97 25.89
CA SER A 432 -29.36 -14.40 26.02
C SER A 432 -28.94 -14.26 27.49
N ARG A 433 -29.86 -13.83 28.37
CA ARG A 433 -29.64 -13.75 29.81
C ARG A 433 -29.40 -15.12 30.42
N ARG A 434 -30.20 -16.13 30.08
CA ARG A 434 -30.01 -17.51 30.53
C ARG A 434 -28.64 -18.05 30.12
N LEU A 435 -28.18 -17.75 28.90
CA LEU A 435 -26.85 -18.13 28.44
C LEU A 435 -25.74 -17.41 29.24
N PHE A 436 -25.94 -16.15 29.62
CA PHE A 436 -25.01 -15.44 30.51
C PHE A 436 -24.97 -16.04 31.92
N GLU A 437 -26.09 -16.54 32.43
CA GLU A 437 -26.14 -17.27 33.71
C GLU A 437 -25.36 -18.58 33.64
N VAL A 438 -25.41 -19.29 32.50
CA VAL A 438 -24.57 -20.48 32.27
C VAL A 438 -23.07 -20.10 32.28
N LEU A 439 -22.69 -19.02 31.59
CA LEU A 439 -21.30 -18.52 31.63
C LEU A 439 -20.88 -18.14 33.05
N ASN A 440 -21.74 -17.41 33.78
CA ASN A 440 -21.47 -16.99 35.16
C ASN A 440 -21.27 -18.19 36.09
N GLY A 441 -22.13 -19.20 36.01
CA GLY A 441 -21.99 -20.43 36.79
C GLY A 441 -20.68 -21.15 36.49
N ARG A 442 -20.28 -21.22 35.20
CA ARG A 442 -18.98 -21.79 34.82
C ARG A 442 -17.81 -20.99 35.37
N LEU A 443 -17.88 -19.67 35.29
CA LEU A 443 -16.82 -18.74 35.71
C LEU A 443 -16.73 -18.56 37.23
N ALA A 444 -17.66 -19.13 37.99
CA ALA A 444 -17.58 -19.22 39.45
C ALA A 444 -16.53 -20.25 39.90
N GLU A 445 -16.37 -21.33 39.14
CA GLU A 445 -15.44 -22.42 39.46
C GLU A 445 -14.12 -22.32 38.70
N HIS A 446 -14.06 -21.49 37.65
CA HIS A 446 -12.90 -21.37 36.77
C HIS A 446 -12.58 -19.93 36.43
N GLU A 447 -11.29 -19.63 36.28
CA GLU A 447 -10.85 -18.31 35.82
C GLU A 447 -11.33 -18.03 34.39
N TRP A 448 -11.15 -19.01 33.49
CA TRP A 448 -11.53 -19.01 32.08
C TRP A 448 -12.51 -20.14 31.75
N LEU A 449 -13.23 -20.05 30.64
CA LEU A 449 -14.33 -20.98 30.32
C LEU A 449 -13.88 -22.45 30.21
N ALA A 450 -12.71 -22.68 29.62
CA ALA A 450 -12.20 -24.01 29.32
C ALA A 450 -10.97 -24.42 30.16
N GLY A 451 -10.78 -23.81 31.33
CA GLY A 451 -9.59 -24.00 32.16
C GLY A 451 -8.60 -22.85 31.94
N ASP A 452 -7.69 -23.01 30.98
CA ASP A 452 -6.79 -21.94 30.55
C ASP A 452 -7.47 -21.00 29.53
N TYR A 453 -6.93 -19.79 29.39
CA TYR A 453 -7.38 -18.82 28.39
C TYR A 453 -7.29 -19.39 26.96
N SER A 454 -8.37 -19.30 26.21
CA SER A 454 -8.47 -19.96 24.90
C SER A 454 -9.33 -19.17 23.89
N ILE A 455 -9.42 -19.70 22.68
CA ILE A 455 -10.36 -19.20 21.66
C ILE A 455 -11.83 -19.22 22.12
N ALA A 456 -12.19 -20.04 23.11
CA ALA A 456 -13.55 -20.04 23.66
C ALA A 456 -13.87 -18.73 24.39
N ASP A 457 -12.91 -18.17 25.14
CA ASP A 457 -13.08 -16.92 25.87
C ASP A 457 -13.21 -15.75 24.88
N ILE A 458 -12.31 -15.68 23.90
CA ILE A 458 -12.33 -14.66 22.83
C ILE A 458 -13.68 -14.68 22.09
N ALA A 459 -14.15 -15.87 21.71
CA ALA A 459 -15.38 -16.03 20.95
C ALA A 459 -16.59 -15.50 21.73
N ASN A 460 -16.71 -15.87 23.01
CA ASN A 460 -17.85 -15.48 23.85
C ASN A 460 -17.77 -14.00 24.19
N TRP A 461 -16.60 -13.49 24.57
CA TRP A 461 -16.42 -12.10 25.00
C TRP A 461 -16.75 -11.12 23.88
N SER A 462 -16.39 -11.47 22.65
CA SER A 462 -16.68 -10.66 21.46
C SER A 462 -18.18 -10.37 21.30
N TRP A 463 -19.09 -11.17 21.86
CA TRP A 463 -20.52 -10.85 21.91
C TRP A 463 -20.95 -10.27 23.25
N VAL A 464 -20.58 -10.92 24.36
CA VAL A 464 -20.97 -10.51 25.72
C VAL A 464 -20.61 -9.05 26.03
N ARG A 465 -19.47 -8.56 25.54
CA ARG A 465 -19.05 -7.16 25.74
C ARG A 465 -20.06 -6.12 25.24
N THR A 466 -20.94 -6.50 24.31
CA THR A 466 -21.97 -5.62 23.71
C THR A 466 -23.36 -5.80 24.32
N HIS A 467 -23.45 -6.41 25.51
CA HIS A 467 -24.73 -6.78 26.12
C HIS A 467 -25.75 -5.63 26.24
N LYS A 468 -25.32 -4.38 26.51
CA LYS A 468 -26.25 -3.24 26.60
C LYS A 468 -26.90 -2.92 25.26
N TRP A 469 -26.15 -3.08 24.17
CA TRP A 469 -26.69 -2.91 22.83
C TRP A 469 -27.84 -3.89 22.55
N SER A 470 -27.68 -5.14 23.01
CA SER A 470 -28.70 -6.19 22.95
C SER A 470 -29.82 -6.05 24.00
N GLY A 471 -29.71 -5.10 24.93
CA GLY A 471 -30.65 -4.91 26.04
C GLY A 471 -30.65 -6.07 27.05
N VAL A 472 -29.52 -6.76 27.21
CA VAL A 472 -29.38 -7.88 28.14
C VAL A 472 -28.63 -7.41 29.39
N SER A 473 -29.27 -7.54 30.56
CA SER A 473 -28.64 -7.18 31.84
C SER A 473 -27.56 -8.20 32.23
N VAL A 474 -26.51 -7.72 32.89
CA VAL A 474 -25.46 -8.53 33.55
C VAL A 474 -25.52 -8.42 35.08
N ASP A 475 -26.55 -7.78 35.62
CA ASP A 475 -26.68 -7.55 37.07
C ASP A 475 -26.79 -8.88 37.82
N GLY A 476 -26.10 -8.99 38.96
CA GLY A 476 -26.02 -10.22 39.75
C GLY A 476 -25.17 -11.33 39.13
N LEU A 477 -24.48 -11.08 38.00
CA LEU A 477 -23.55 -12.02 37.38
C LEU A 477 -22.10 -11.62 37.67
N ASP A 478 -21.71 -11.69 38.94
CA ASP A 478 -20.42 -11.15 39.42
C ASP A 478 -19.21 -11.83 38.77
N HIS A 479 -19.28 -13.15 38.54
CA HIS A 479 -18.18 -13.89 37.92
C HIS A 479 -18.06 -13.59 36.41
N LEU A 480 -19.19 -13.37 35.74
CA LEU A 480 -19.21 -12.89 34.36
C LEU A 480 -18.61 -11.49 34.25
N GLN A 481 -19.00 -10.57 35.13
CA GLN A 481 -18.48 -9.20 35.15
C GLN A 481 -16.97 -9.17 35.43
N ARG A 482 -16.47 -10.00 36.37
CA ARG A 482 -15.03 -10.20 36.60
C ARG A 482 -14.32 -10.60 35.31
N TRP A 483 -14.81 -11.65 34.64
CA TRP A 483 -14.20 -12.16 33.41
C TRP A 483 -14.27 -11.14 32.27
N MET A 484 -15.36 -10.39 32.13
CA MET A 484 -15.47 -9.29 31.16
C MET A 484 -14.40 -8.21 31.41
N GLY A 485 -14.15 -7.87 32.67
CA GLY A 485 -13.09 -6.92 33.05
C GLY A 485 -11.69 -7.44 32.71
N GLN A 486 -11.41 -8.71 33.02
CA GLN A 486 -10.14 -9.35 32.65
C GLN A 486 -9.90 -9.33 31.15
N MET A 487 -10.92 -9.70 30.35
CA MET A 487 -10.85 -9.67 28.88
C MET A 487 -10.61 -8.26 28.34
N THR A 488 -11.33 -7.26 28.86
CA THR A 488 -11.18 -5.85 28.44
C THR A 488 -9.78 -5.30 28.72
N ALA A 489 -9.13 -5.76 29.79
CA ALA A 489 -7.78 -5.35 30.15
C ALA A 489 -6.68 -5.96 29.23
N ARG A 490 -7.01 -6.96 28.40
CA ARG A 490 -6.01 -7.61 27.54
C ARG A 490 -5.62 -6.71 26.36
N PRO A 491 -4.32 -6.47 26.11
CA PRO A 491 -3.87 -5.62 25.00
C PRO A 491 -4.37 -6.08 23.63
N ALA A 492 -4.40 -7.39 23.38
CA ALA A 492 -4.89 -7.95 22.11
C ALA A 492 -6.41 -7.78 21.94
N CYS A 493 -7.18 -7.82 23.03
CA CYS A 493 -8.60 -7.52 22.98
C CYS A 493 -8.85 -6.05 22.62
N GLN A 494 -8.07 -5.12 23.20
CA GLN A 494 -8.16 -3.69 22.89
C GLN A 494 -7.81 -3.40 21.43
N ARG A 495 -6.68 -3.89 20.94
CA ARG A 495 -6.29 -3.70 19.52
C ARG A 495 -7.27 -4.38 18.57
N GLY A 496 -7.71 -5.60 18.90
CA GLY A 496 -8.58 -6.38 18.03
C GLY A 496 -9.98 -5.79 17.84
N VAL A 497 -10.53 -5.08 18.83
CA VAL A 497 -11.84 -4.40 18.67
C VAL A 497 -11.77 -3.11 17.85
N ASP A 498 -10.56 -2.57 17.65
CA ASP A 498 -10.31 -1.42 16.78
C ASP A 498 -10.12 -1.82 15.30
N VAL A 499 -10.25 -3.12 14.98
CA VAL A 499 -10.13 -3.64 13.60
C VAL A 499 -11.53 -3.85 13.01
N PRO A 500 -11.79 -3.39 11.78
CA PRO A 500 -10.87 -2.73 10.84
C PRO A 500 -10.57 -1.25 11.14
N PHE A 501 -11.41 -0.59 11.93
CA PHE A 501 -11.20 0.77 12.42
C PHE A 501 -11.95 0.93 13.75
N PRO A 502 -11.50 1.84 14.63
CA PRO A 502 -12.15 2.06 15.91
C PRO A 502 -13.59 2.53 15.71
N LEU A 503 -14.52 1.88 16.39
CA LEU A 503 -15.91 2.34 16.50
C LEU A 503 -16.17 2.94 17.89
N PRO A 504 -17.14 3.86 18.01
CA PRO A 504 -17.66 4.26 19.32
C PRO A 504 -18.11 3.02 20.10
N ASP A 505 -17.84 2.98 21.40
CA ASP A 505 -18.27 1.88 22.25
C ASP A 505 -19.80 1.75 22.17
N LEU A 506 -20.28 0.60 21.69
CA LEU A 506 -21.72 0.32 21.53
C LEU A 506 -22.48 0.45 22.85
N ASN A 507 -21.82 0.21 23.99
CA ASN A 507 -22.43 0.41 25.29
C ASN A 507 -22.57 1.90 25.65
N SER A 508 -21.66 2.75 25.15
CA SER A 508 -21.69 4.21 25.37
C SER A 508 -22.73 4.90 24.50
N ILE A 509 -22.98 4.40 23.29
CA ILE A 509 -23.94 4.99 22.36
C ILE A 509 -25.33 4.35 22.45
N ALA A 510 -25.52 3.28 23.24
CA ALA A 510 -26.77 2.52 23.34
C ALA A 510 -28.01 3.38 23.65
N GLU A 511 -27.84 4.54 24.29
CA GLU A 511 -28.89 5.47 24.72
C GLU A 511 -28.78 6.86 24.06
N SER A 512 -27.96 7.03 23.02
CA SER A 512 -27.73 8.31 22.33
C SER A 512 -28.36 8.40 20.93
N ASP A 513 -28.46 9.60 20.37
CA ASP A 513 -28.94 9.82 18.99
C ASP A 513 -28.10 9.08 17.94
N ALA A 514 -26.83 8.81 18.23
CA ALA A 514 -25.95 8.02 17.37
C ALA A 514 -26.42 6.54 17.22
N ALA A 515 -27.18 6.01 18.18
CA ALA A 515 -27.79 4.69 18.03
C ALA A 515 -28.84 4.64 16.92
N ALA A 516 -29.58 5.74 16.72
CA ALA A 516 -30.64 5.81 15.72
C ALA A 516 -30.07 5.77 14.30
N ASP A 517 -28.95 6.46 14.05
CA ASP A 517 -28.31 6.46 12.73
C ASP A 517 -27.63 5.12 12.41
N PHE A 518 -27.02 4.47 13.40
CA PHE A 518 -26.51 3.11 13.25
C PHE A 518 -27.64 2.10 12.95
N ALA A 519 -28.79 2.23 13.63
CA ALA A 519 -29.95 1.37 13.42
C ALA A 519 -30.57 1.52 12.02
N LYS A 520 -30.63 2.73 11.44
CA LYS A 520 -31.10 2.96 10.06
C LYS A 520 -30.24 2.24 9.02
N GLY A 521 -28.91 2.25 9.17
CA GLY A 521 -28.02 1.49 8.30
C GLY A 521 -28.31 -0.01 8.34
N ALA A 522 -28.47 -0.57 9.54
CA ALA A 522 -28.79 -1.98 9.73
C ALA A 522 -30.18 -2.39 9.22
N GLN A 523 -31.18 -1.49 9.29
CA GLN A 523 -32.53 -1.72 8.73
C GLN A 523 -32.49 -2.00 7.23
N THR A 524 -31.66 -1.27 6.50
CA THR A 524 -31.50 -1.40 5.06
C THR A 524 -30.97 -2.80 4.67
N LEU A 525 -30.23 -3.46 5.57
CA LEU A 525 -29.72 -4.82 5.37
C LEU A 525 -30.75 -5.92 5.64
N LEU A 526 -31.79 -5.65 6.44
CA LEU A 526 -32.83 -6.61 6.80
C LEU A 526 -33.98 -6.66 5.78
N GLN A 527 -34.14 -5.62 4.97
CA GLN A 527 -35.24 -5.48 3.99
C GLN A 527 -34.92 -6.10 2.61
N ARG A 528 -33.90 -6.95 2.51
CA ARG A 528 -33.52 -7.72 1.31
C ARG A 528 -33.44 -9.19 1.67
#